data_AF-A0A1V6TI22-F1
#
_entry.id   AF-A0A1V6TI22-F1
#
_cell.length_a   1.000
_cell.length_b   1.000
_cell.length_c   1.000
_cell.angle_alpha   90.00
_cell.angle_beta   90.00
_cell.angle_gamma   90.00
#
_symmetry.space_group_name_H-M   'P 1'
#
loop_
_entity.id
_entity.type
_entity.pdbx_description
1 polymer ?
#
loop_
_entity_poly.entity_id
_entity_poly.type
_entity_poly.pdbx_seq_one_letter_code
_entity_poly.pdbx_strand_id
1 'polypeptide(L)'
;MVLISGKRWTRFIAVGILSLVLIFSIHLLDFATPFSNPDDLSASMDVITACATSDSEHPNDSHSAVPQIPNVVHQIWKTTDLRTYSTQMTASHDRWKQTLEPLNFKIKLWTDDDVLHLINGSYPWLLSTYEGYPQNIQRADMARLLVIHAEGGIYADLDVYPTSATQIQCLQSLSLEAIFAPVSGTLGLSNHFFMAEPRSPFLLWALYEGKRRGGATSRFIPIPYLRVFWSTGPTMVTAAFRNEDWLVFTYPTTNSQTPSYSQTTHCTMESIPSLPATLNPALSGRDAIADALHRCVLGLDTNDMALFDSSFTPTATFSINGKVSSGLPAIHTNCFGIIKKLDTTHFVTNIRINIADSGVQAAATASAIAQHYPGGKGNEANAPHLLAGAQYYADFVKDEGSGLWKIETFKALTPWSEGDWGVITVNEE
;
A
#
# COMPACT_ATOMS: atom_id res chain seq x y z
N MET A 1 40.73 9.52 33.00
CA MET A 1 39.52 10.11 33.59
C MET A 1 39.34 11.50 32.98
N VAL A 2 38.64 11.61 31.83
CA VAL A 2 38.48 12.89 31.13
C VAL A 2 37.31 13.63 31.80
N LEU A 3 37.63 14.67 32.57
CA LEU A 3 36.66 15.57 33.17
C LEU A 3 36.03 16.43 32.07
N ILE A 4 34.88 15.97 31.55
CA ILE A 4 34.06 16.77 30.64
C ILE A 4 33.42 17.89 31.45
N SER A 5 33.82 19.14 31.17
CA SER A 5 33.27 20.36 31.78
C SER A 5 31.74 20.37 31.76
N GLY A 6 31.09 20.69 32.89
CA GLY A 6 29.64 20.73 33.05
C GLY A 6 28.88 21.66 32.08
N LYS A 7 29.59 22.61 31.45
CA LYS A 7 29.05 23.46 30.36
C LYS A 7 28.88 22.71 29.03
N ARG A 8 29.67 21.68 28.77
CA ARG A 8 29.53 20.82 27.57
C ARG A 8 28.37 19.84 27.75
N TRP A 9 28.23 19.25 28.94
CA TRP A 9 27.15 18.31 29.26
C TRP A 9 25.75 18.97 29.18
N THR A 10 25.62 20.19 29.70
CA THR A 10 24.37 20.98 29.59
C THR A 10 24.01 21.33 28.15
N ARG A 11 25.00 21.60 27.28
CA ARG A 11 24.76 21.82 25.84
C ARG A 11 24.31 20.55 25.11
N PHE A 12 24.88 19.38 25.43
CA PHE A 12 24.45 18.12 24.85
C PHE A 12 23.02 17.73 25.27
N ILE A 13 22.68 17.94 26.56
CA ILE A 13 21.30 17.73 27.04
C ILE A 13 20.34 18.70 26.34
N ALA A 14 20.70 19.99 26.22
CA ALA A 14 19.86 20.98 25.57
C ALA A 14 19.61 20.64 24.09
N VAL A 15 20.64 20.20 23.35
CA VAL A 15 20.50 19.75 21.96
C VAL A 15 19.64 18.49 21.87
N GLY A 16 19.82 17.51 22.76
CA GLY A 16 18.99 16.31 22.80
C GLY A 16 17.52 16.61 23.07
N ILE A 17 17.23 17.53 24.00
CA ILE A 17 15.85 17.98 24.29
C ILE A 17 15.28 18.73 23.08
N LEU A 18 16.04 19.63 22.45
CA LEU A 18 15.60 20.34 21.24
C LEU A 18 15.32 19.40 20.07
N SER A 19 16.14 18.38 19.87
CA SER A 19 15.90 17.34 18.85
C SER A 19 14.65 16.51 19.16
N LEU A 20 14.44 16.13 20.43
CA LEU A 20 13.22 15.42 20.84
C LEU A 20 11.97 16.29 20.68
N VAL A 21 12.05 17.57 21.03
CA VAL A 21 10.95 18.54 20.82
C VAL A 21 10.70 18.74 19.33
N LEU A 22 11.72 18.80 18.49
CA LEU A 22 11.59 18.93 17.04
C LEU A 22 10.95 17.68 16.43
N ILE A 23 11.39 16.48 16.81
CA ILE A 23 10.81 15.20 16.37
C ILE A 23 9.34 15.11 16.83
N PHE A 24 9.07 15.45 18.09
CA PHE A 24 7.71 15.48 18.63
C PHE A 24 6.82 16.51 17.90
N SER A 25 7.37 17.69 17.58
CA SER A 25 6.68 18.74 16.82
C SER A 25 6.39 18.29 15.40
N ILE A 26 7.35 17.65 14.70
CA ILE A 26 7.15 17.10 13.35
C ILE A 26 6.06 16.03 13.38
N HIS A 27 6.07 15.12 14.35
CA HIS A 27 5.01 14.12 14.48
C HIS A 27 3.64 14.71 14.85
N LEU A 28 3.60 15.78 15.64
CA LEU A 28 2.37 16.55 15.90
C LEU A 28 1.88 17.30 14.65
N LEU A 29 2.79 17.80 13.82
CA LEU A 29 2.47 18.42 12.53
C LEU A 29 1.96 17.37 11.53
N ASP A 30 2.56 16.17 11.47
CA ASP A 30 2.01 15.05 10.71
C ASP A 30 0.60 14.71 11.21
N PHE A 31 0.35 14.74 12.52
CA PHE A 31 -0.99 14.55 13.09
C PHE A 31 -1.97 15.68 12.70
N ALA A 32 -1.50 16.92 12.62
CA ALA A 32 -2.29 18.11 12.35
C ALA A 32 -2.46 18.45 10.86
N THR A 33 -1.70 17.83 9.96
CA THR A 33 -1.91 17.99 8.51
C THR A 33 -3.29 17.41 8.16
N PRO A 34 -4.22 18.23 7.65
CA PRO A 34 -5.51 17.74 7.17
C PRO A 34 -5.29 16.80 5.98
N PHE A 35 -6.30 15.97 5.68
CA PHE A 35 -6.35 15.19 4.45
C PHE A 35 -5.91 16.03 3.26
N SER A 36 -5.06 15.46 2.41
CA SER A 36 -4.51 16.15 1.24
C SER A 36 -5.53 16.23 0.10
N ASN A 37 -6.82 16.40 0.40
CA ASN A 37 -7.83 16.99 -0.46
C ASN A 37 -9.14 17.17 0.34
N PRO A 38 -9.57 18.39 0.71
CA PRO A 38 -10.84 18.59 1.44
C PRO A 38 -12.08 18.15 0.64
N ASP A 39 -11.99 18.12 -0.69
CA ASP A 39 -13.10 17.80 -1.58
C ASP A 39 -13.44 16.29 -1.58
N ASP A 40 -12.45 15.39 -1.57
CA ASP A 40 -12.67 13.93 -1.56
C ASP A 40 -13.27 13.43 -0.23
N LEU A 41 -12.89 14.09 0.88
CA LEU A 41 -13.47 13.81 2.19
C LEU A 41 -14.92 14.30 2.28
N SER A 42 -15.26 15.45 1.70
CA SER A 42 -16.64 15.94 1.68
C SER A 42 -17.57 14.97 0.95
N ALA A 43 -17.15 14.39 -0.18
CA ALA A 43 -17.96 13.43 -0.92
C ALA A 43 -18.22 12.15 -0.12
N SER A 44 -17.22 11.62 0.59
CA SER A 44 -17.38 10.42 1.43
C SER A 44 -18.24 10.69 2.67
N MET A 45 -18.14 11.88 3.26
CA MET A 45 -18.96 12.30 4.39
C MET A 45 -20.43 12.54 3.99
N ASP A 46 -20.69 13.07 2.80
CA ASP A 46 -22.04 13.30 2.28
C ASP A 46 -22.80 11.97 2.06
N VAL A 47 -22.11 10.94 1.55
CA VAL A 47 -22.69 9.59 1.36
C VAL A 47 -23.11 8.95 2.69
N ILE A 48 -22.29 9.08 3.74
CA ILE A 48 -22.61 8.52 5.06
C ILE A 48 -23.71 9.34 5.78
N THR A 49 -23.75 10.65 5.56
CA THR A 49 -24.75 11.56 6.17
C THR A 49 -26.18 11.25 5.68
N ALA A 50 -26.34 10.63 4.52
CA ALA A 50 -27.62 10.13 4.03
C ALA A 50 -28.26 9.08 4.99
N CYS A 51 -27.44 8.24 5.64
CA CYS A 51 -27.91 7.28 6.64
C CYS A 51 -28.23 7.93 8.00
N ALA A 52 -27.79 9.17 8.24
CA ALA A 52 -28.10 9.92 9.46
C ALA A 52 -29.39 10.73 9.38
N THR A 53 -29.90 11.00 8.17
CA THR A 53 -30.97 12.00 7.92
C THR A 53 -32.25 11.41 7.32
N SER A 54 -32.29 10.14 6.94
CA SER A 54 -33.45 9.53 6.29
C SER A 54 -34.35 8.72 7.24
N ASP A 55 -35.59 9.17 7.38
CA ASP A 55 -36.78 8.36 7.71
C ASP A 55 -37.46 7.84 6.43
N SER A 56 -36.76 7.85 5.28
CA SER A 56 -37.39 7.69 3.96
C SER A 56 -36.89 6.47 3.18
N GLU A 57 -37.86 5.63 2.86
CA GLU A 57 -38.03 4.70 1.73
C GLU A 57 -36.77 4.17 1.02
N HIS A 58 -36.64 2.84 1.12
CA HIS A 58 -35.77 2.00 0.30
C HIS A 58 -35.77 2.45 -1.18
N PRO A 59 -34.60 2.76 -1.76
CA PRO A 59 -34.47 2.87 -3.19
C PRO A 59 -34.68 1.48 -3.79
N ASN A 60 -35.83 1.29 -4.42
CA ASN A 60 -36.10 0.15 -5.27
C ASN A 60 -35.56 0.49 -6.66
N ASP A 61 -34.43 -0.08 -7.06
CA ASP A 61 -34.33 -0.86 -8.31
C ASP A 61 -32.92 -1.41 -8.60
N SER A 62 -32.93 -2.71 -8.90
CA SER A 62 -32.07 -3.43 -9.84
C SER A 62 -30.55 -3.15 -9.82
N HIS A 63 -29.83 -3.88 -8.97
CA HIS A 63 -28.75 -4.80 -9.36
C HIS A 63 -28.45 -5.69 -8.14
N SER A 64 -28.65 -7.00 -8.25
CA SER A 64 -28.26 -7.96 -7.21
C SER A 64 -26.73 -8.00 -7.08
N ALA A 65 -26.16 -7.03 -6.36
CA ALA A 65 -24.85 -7.17 -5.77
C ALA A 65 -25.03 -7.79 -4.38
N VAL A 66 -24.39 -8.93 -4.17
CA VAL A 66 -24.23 -9.56 -2.85
C VAL A 66 -23.79 -8.49 -1.84
N PRO A 67 -24.25 -8.48 -0.57
CA PRO A 67 -23.73 -7.53 0.40
C PRO A 67 -22.21 -7.65 0.43
N GLN A 68 -21.54 -6.58 0.03
CA GLN A 68 -20.09 -6.51 -0.01
C GLN A 68 -19.51 -6.77 1.39
N ILE A 69 -20.15 -6.19 2.42
CA ILE A 69 -19.84 -6.39 3.84
C ILE A 69 -20.75 -7.47 4.46
N PRO A 70 -20.21 -8.63 4.88
CA PRO A 70 -20.98 -9.73 5.48
C PRO A 70 -21.79 -9.36 6.73
N ASN A 71 -22.94 -10.02 6.91
CA ASN A 71 -23.80 -9.89 8.11
C ASN A 71 -23.23 -10.67 9.31
N VAL A 72 -22.02 -10.32 9.73
CA VAL A 72 -21.39 -10.86 10.92
C VAL A 72 -20.80 -9.72 11.73
N VAL A 73 -21.05 -9.75 13.04
CA VAL A 73 -20.42 -8.85 14.01
C VAL A 73 -19.38 -9.63 14.77
N HIS A 74 -18.19 -9.06 14.83
CA HIS A 74 -17.04 -9.62 15.51
C HIS A 74 -16.71 -8.80 16.74
N GLN A 75 -16.54 -9.49 17.86
CA GLN A 75 -16.01 -8.94 19.10
C GLN A 75 -14.87 -9.83 19.58
N ILE A 76 -13.93 -9.27 20.34
CA ILE A 76 -12.74 -9.98 20.79
C ILE A 76 -12.63 -9.89 22.32
N TRP A 77 -12.37 -11.03 22.94
CA TRP A 77 -11.95 -11.10 24.34
C TRP A 77 -10.95 -12.22 24.54
N LYS A 78 -10.28 -12.26 25.70
CA LYS A 78 -9.30 -13.32 25.99
C LYS A 78 -9.89 -14.72 25.94
N THR A 79 -11.12 -14.89 26.42
CA THR A 79 -11.81 -16.17 26.55
C THR A 79 -13.28 -16.04 26.17
N THR A 80 -13.99 -17.17 26.08
CA THR A 80 -15.44 -17.17 25.84
C THR A 80 -16.25 -16.67 27.05
N ASP A 81 -15.65 -16.55 28.23
CA ASP A 81 -16.33 -16.07 29.43
C ASP A 81 -16.16 -14.56 29.63
N LEU A 82 -17.10 -13.78 29.11
CA LEU A 82 -17.10 -12.30 29.22
C LEU A 82 -17.25 -11.79 30.67
N ARG A 83 -17.67 -12.62 31.63
CA ARG A 83 -17.73 -12.24 33.05
C ARG A 83 -16.34 -12.00 33.63
N THR A 84 -15.31 -12.60 33.02
CA THR A 84 -13.90 -12.33 33.36
C THR A 84 -13.46 -10.92 32.98
N TYR A 85 -14.20 -10.25 32.08
CA TYR A 85 -14.03 -8.84 31.81
C TYR A 85 -14.90 -8.00 32.74
N SER A 86 -16.22 -8.04 32.54
CA SER A 86 -17.22 -7.44 33.42
C SER A 86 -18.64 -7.88 33.02
N THR A 87 -19.59 -7.73 33.94
CA THR A 87 -21.02 -7.95 33.65
C THR A 87 -21.56 -6.96 32.60
N GLN A 88 -21.01 -5.74 32.53
CA GLN A 88 -21.40 -4.74 31.52
C GLN A 88 -21.03 -5.20 30.10
N MET A 89 -19.87 -5.85 29.94
CA MET A 89 -19.41 -6.35 28.64
C MET A 89 -20.22 -7.56 28.18
N THR A 90 -20.68 -8.39 29.13
CA THR A 90 -21.67 -9.44 28.84
C THR A 90 -22.98 -8.82 28.33
N ALA A 91 -23.48 -7.79 29.00
CA ALA A 91 -24.69 -7.07 28.58
C ALA A 91 -24.54 -6.38 27.22
N SER A 92 -23.36 -5.86 26.88
CA SER A 92 -23.07 -5.30 25.56
C SER A 92 -23.14 -6.37 24.46
N HIS A 93 -22.47 -7.50 24.65
CA HIS A 93 -22.53 -8.62 23.70
C HIS A 93 -23.96 -9.14 23.50
N ASP A 94 -24.72 -9.27 24.59
CA ASP A 94 -26.13 -9.67 24.53
C ASP A 94 -26.99 -8.63 23.80
N ARG A 95 -26.66 -7.34 23.93
CA ARG A 95 -27.36 -6.27 23.21
C ARG A 95 -27.13 -6.38 21.71
N TRP A 96 -25.91 -6.63 21.23
CA TRP A 96 -25.62 -6.89 19.82
C TRP A 96 -26.43 -8.08 19.28
N LYS A 97 -26.51 -9.18 20.04
CA LYS A 97 -27.34 -10.34 19.69
C LYS A 97 -28.81 -10.00 19.55
N GLN A 98 -29.38 -9.38 20.59
CA GLN A 98 -30.79 -8.99 20.61
C GLN A 98 -31.15 -8.02 19.48
N THR A 99 -30.23 -7.12 19.11
CA THR A 99 -30.46 -6.12 18.08
C THR A 99 -30.34 -6.67 16.66
N LEU A 100 -29.40 -7.58 16.37
CA LEU A 100 -29.09 -7.96 14.98
C LEU A 100 -29.31 -9.44 14.61
N GLU A 101 -29.33 -10.39 15.55
CA GLU A 101 -29.66 -11.79 15.21
C GLU A 101 -31.06 -11.94 14.58
N PRO A 102 -32.10 -11.19 15.00
CA PRO A 102 -33.40 -11.22 14.31
C PRO A 102 -33.35 -10.76 12.85
N LEU A 103 -32.28 -10.07 12.45
CA LEU A 103 -32.03 -9.56 11.10
C LEU A 103 -31.01 -10.42 10.34
N ASN A 104 -30.81 -11.68 10.77
CA ASN A 104 -29.92 -12.65 10.14
C ASN A 104 -28.43 -12.27 10.22
N PHE A 105 -28.02 -11.57 11.28
CA PHE A 105 -26.60 -11.39 11.60
C PHE A 105 -26.10 -12.51 12.50
N LYS A 106 -24.85 -12.91 12.28
CA LYS A 106 -24.11 -13.76 13.22
C LYS A 106 -23.30 -12.89 14.17
N ILE A 107 -23.40 -13.09 15.48
CA ILE A 107 -22.53 -12.42 16.46
C ILE A 107 -21.46 -13.40 16.92
N LYS A 108 -20.20 -13.12 16.60
CA LYS A 108 -19.04 -13.99 16.89
C LYS A 108 -18.11 -13.33 17.89
N LEU A 109 -17.86 -14.04 18.99
CA LEU A 109 -16.81 -13.71 19.95
C LEU A 109 -15.55 -14.51 19.59
N TRP A 110 -14.43 -13.82 19.42
CA TRP A 110 -13.12 -14.41 19.18
C TRP A 110 -12.30 -14.41 20.47
N THR A 111 -11.68 -15.54 20.75
CA THR A 111 -10.71 -15.69 21.85
C THR A 111 -9.28 -15.39 21.42
N ASP A 112 -8.37 -15.20 22.38
CA ASP A 112 -6.93 -15.08 22.07
C ASP A 112 -6.43 -16.32 21.30
N ASP A 113 -6.92 -17.52 21.64
CA ASP A 113 -6.57 -18.78 20.96
C ASP A 113 -7.12 -18.83 19.52
N ASP A 114 -8.36 -18.37 19.29
CA ASP A 114 -8.94 -18.30 17.95
C ASP A 114 -8.15 -17.35 17.04
N VAL A 115 -7.74 -16.20 17.58
CA VAL A 115 -6.93 -15.21 16.85
C VAL A 115 -5.56 -15.79 16.53
N LEU A 116 -4.92 -16.47 17.49
CA LEU A 116 -3.62 -17.10 17.25
C LEU A 116 -3.72 -18.23 16.21
N HIS A 117 -4.81 -18.99 16.22
CA HIS A 117 -5.09 -20.00 15.19
C HIS A 117 -5.25 -19.37 13.80
N LEU A 118 -5.99 -18.26 13.71
CA LEU A 118 -6.15 -17.49 12.46
C LEU A 118 -4.80 -16.98 11.93
N ILE A 119 -3.94 -16.45 12.82
CA ILE A 119 -2.61 -15.96 12.42
C ILE A 119 -1.74 -17.09 11.92
N ASN A 120 -1.70 -18.23 12.62
CA ASN A 120 -0.89 -19.38 12.20
C ASN A 120 -1.32 -19.94 10.84
N GLY A 121 -2.63 -19.95 10.55
CA GLY A 121 -3.17 -20.45 9.29
C GLY A 121 -3.00 -19.48 8.11
N SER A 122 -3.36 -18.21 8.32
CA SER A 122 -3.57 -17.26 7.22
C SER A 122 -2.63 -16.06 7.22
N TYR A 123 -1.99 -15.75 8.35
CA TYR A 123 -1.07 -14.59 8.49
C TYR A 123 0.25 -14.95 9.17
N PRO A 124 0.93 -16.06 8.79
CA PRO A 124 2.14 -16.51 9.49
C PRO A 124 3.26 -15.46 9.46
N TRP A 125 3.26 -14.59 8.45
CA TRP A 125 4.19 -13.47 8.32
C TRP A 125 4.06 -12.42 9.43
N LEU A 126 2.94 -12.36 10.15
CA LEU A 126 2.69 -11.42 11.24
C LEU A 126 2.95 -12.03 12.63
N LEU A 127 3.03 -13.35 12.75
CA LEU A 127 3.05 -14.09 14.01
C LEU A 127 4.10 -13.58 15.00
N SER A 128 5.36 -13.50 14.56
CA SER A 128 6.47 -13.07 15.43
C SER A 128 6.29 -11.65 15.96
N THR A 129 5.73 -10.75 15.14
CA THR A 129 5.42 -9.38 15.56
C THR A 129 4.25 -9.35 16.53
N TYR A 130 3.20 -10.13 16.25
CA TYR A 130 2.01 -10.22 17.09
C TYR A 130 2.33 -10.72 18.50
N GLU A 131 3.09 -11.80 18.61
CA GLU A 131 3.58 -12.33 19.89
C GLU A 131 4.55 -11.35 20.57
N GLY A 132 5.34 -10.62 19.78
CA GLY A 132 6.32 -9.66 20.24
C GLY A 132 5.76 -8.35 20.80
N TYR A 133 4.45 -8.08 20.69
CA TYR A 133 3.86 -6.85 21.22
C TYR A 133 3.93 -6.82 22.77
N PRO A 134 4.40 -5.72 23.37
CA PRO A 134 4.55 -5.64 24.82
C PRO A 134 3.22 -5.49 25.57
N GLN A 135 2.17 -4.98 24.93
CA GLN A 135 0.87 -4.74 25.56
C GLN A 135 -0.22 -5.63 24.96
N ASN A 136 -1.10 -6.17 25.80
CA ASN A 136 -2.26 -6.96 25.34
C ASN A 136 -3.19 -6.15 24.43
N ILE A 137 -3.35 -4.85 24.67
CA ILE A 137 -4.17 -3.98 23.83
C ILE A 137 -3.63 -3.87 22.40
N GLN A 138 -2.30 -3.96 22.19
CA GLN A 138 -1.73 -3.97 20.84
C GLN A 138 -2.11 -5.25 20.08
N ARG A 139 -2.14 -6.38 20.79
CA ARG A 139 -2.65 -7.65 20.23
C ARG A 139 -4.13 -7.55 19.88
N ALA A 140 -4.95 -6.95 20.75
CA ALA A 140 -6.37 -6.75 20.48
C ALA A 140 -6.61 -5.79 19.28
N ASP A 141 -5.85 -4.69 19.21
CA ASP A 141 -5.88 -3.73 18.10
C ASP A 141 -5.51 -4.36 16.74
N MET A 142 -4.57 -5.30 16.72
CA MET A 142 -4.22 -6.03 15.50
C MET A 142 -5.22 -7.15 15.20
N ALA A 143 -5.71 -7.83 16.24
CA ALA A 143 -6.67 -8.93 16.11
C ALA A 143 -7.97 -8.49 15.43
N ARG A 144 -8.47 -7.29 15.75
CA ARG A 144 -9.68 -6.76 15.10
C ARG A 144 -9.52 -6.54 13.60
N LEU A 145 -8.36 -6.03 13.17
CA LEU A 145 -8.06 -5.83 11.75
C LEU A 145 -7.90 -7.19 11.04
N LEU A 146 -7.24 -8.15 11.68
CA LEU A 146 -7.05 -9.52 11.17
C LEU A 146 -8.39 -10.24 10.96
N VAL A 147 -9.27 -10.16 11.95
CA VAL A 147 -10.58 -10.82 11.93
C VAL A 147 -11.44 -10.26 10.80
N ILE A 148 -11.51 -8.94 10.66
CA ILE A 148 -12.31 -8.32 9.58
C ILE A 148 -11.66 -8.53 8.22
N HIS A 149 -10.34 -8.49 8.10
CA HIS A 149 -9.70 -8.84 6.83
C HIS A 149 -9.99 -10.30 6.45
N ALA A 150 -10.06 -11.22 7.42
CA ALA A 150 -10.31 -12.64 7.15
C ALA A 150 -11.78 -12.95 6.81
N GLU A 151 -12.73 -12.46 7.60
CA GLU A 151 -14.15 -12.84 7.51
C GLU A 151 -15.05 -11.72 6.95
N GLY A 152 -14.53 -10.50 6.81
CA GLY A 152 -15.32 -9.30 6.53
C GLY A 152 -16.23 -8.95 7.71
N GLY A 153 -17.20 -8.08 7.45
CA GLY A 153 -18.29 -7.77 8.38
C GLY A 153 -17.99 -6.58 9.26
N ILE A 154 -18.56 -6.58 10.47
CA ILE A 154 -18.54 -5.45 11.39
C ILE A 154 -17.69 -5.81 12.60
N TYR A 155 -16.76 -4.95 12.98
CA TYR A 155 -16.08 -5.02 14.27
C TYR A 155 -16.66 -4.00 15.24
N ALA A 156 -16.85 -4.43 16.49
CA ALA A 156 -17.19 -3.54 17.59
C ALA A 156 -16.45 -3.98 18.87
N ASP A 157 -15.76 -3.06 19.54
CA ASP A 157 -15.26 -3.31 20.89
C ASP A 157 -16.41 -3.67 21.84
N LEU A 158 -16.10 -4.40 22.92
CA LEU A 158 -17.11 -4.85 23.87
C LEU A 158 -17.77 -3.70 24.65
N ASP A 159 -17.17 -2.52 24.68
CA ASP A 159 -17.73 -1.30 25.25
C ASP A 159 -18.49 -0.42 24.24
N VAL A 160 -18.63 -0.89 23.00
CA VAL A 160 -19.45 -0.27 21.95
C VAL A 160 -20.83 -0.92 21.90
N TYR A 161 -21.88 -0.11 21.96
CA TYR A 161 -23.28 -0.56 21.98
C TYR A 161 -24.00 -0.17 20.68
N PRO A 162 -24.83 -1.06 20.11
CA PRO A 162 -25.62 -0.72 18.94
C PRO A 162 -26.80 0.16 19.35
N THR A 163 -26.96 1.28 18.65
CA THR A 163 -28.05 2.24 18.87
C THR A 163 -29.19 2.08 17.87
N SER A 164 -28.88 1.67 16.63
CA SER A 164 -29.86 1.49 15.56
C SER A 164 -29.44 0.40 14.57
N ALA A 165 -30.26 -0.65 14.45
CA ALA A 165 -30.06 -1.69 13.44
C ALA A 165 -30.29 -1.17 12.01
N THR A 166 -31.26 -0.27 11.83
CA THR A 166 -31.58 0.29 10.51
C THR A 166 -30.44 1.14 9.98
N GLN A 167 -29.76 1.91 10.84
CA GLN A 167 -28.58 2.68 10.43
C GLN A 167 -27.41 1.76 10.07
N ILE A 168 -27.18 0.68 10.83
CA ILE A 168 -26.13 -0.30 10.51
C ILE A 168 -26.39 -0.93 9.13
N GLN A 169 -27.61 -1.36 8.85
CA GLN A 169 -27.99 -1.91 7.55
C GLN A 169 -27.89 -0.87 6.42
N CYS A 170 -28.24 0.39 6.69
CA CYS A 170 -28.06 1.49 5.74
C CYS A 170 -26.57 1.64 5.38
N LEU A 171 -25.69 1.71 6.37
CA LEU A 171 -24.24 1.82 6.15
C LEU A 171 -23.69 0.67 5.31
N GLN A 172 -24.11 -0.58 5.60
CA GLN A 172 -23.70 -1.74 4.80
C GLN A 172 -24.20 -1.69 3.34
N SER A 173 -25.32 -0.99 3.07
CA SER A 173 -25.90 -0.88 1.73
C SER A 173 -25.21 0.16 0.83
N LEU A 174 -24.31 0.99 1.38
CA LEU A 174 -23.63 2.06 0.65
C LEU A 174 -22.60 1.57 -0.39
N SER A 175 -22.41 0.25 -0.55
CA SER A 175 -21.45 -0.34 -1.50
C SER A 175 -20.02 0.19 -1.32
N LEU A 176 -19.64 0.48 -0.07
CA LEU A 176 -18.29 0.90 0.32
C LEU A 176 -17.47 -0.31 0.74
N GLU A 177 -16.20 -0.33 0.36
CA GLU A 177 -15.26 -1.40 0.73
C GLU A 177 -15.03 -1.43 2.25
N ALA A 178 -14.91 -0.26 2.87
CA ALA A 178 -14.66 -0.12 4.30
C ALA A 178 -15.26 1.19 4.85
N ILE A 179 -15.76 1.13 6.08
CA ILE A 179 -16.35 2.26 6.81
C ILE A 179 -15.77 2.28 8.22
N PHE A 180 -15.13 3.39 8.59
CA PHE A 180 -14.45 3.56 9.87
C PHE A 180 -15.08 4.69 10.70
N ALA A 181 -15.23 4.47 12.00
CA ALA A 181 -15.63 5.53 12.91
C ALA A 181 -14.52 6.60 13.00
N PRO A 182 -14.85 7.90 13.04
CA PRO A 182 -13.85 8.94 13.23
C PRO A 182 -13.32 8.93 14.67
N VAL A 183 -12.06 9.33 14.84
CA VAL A 183 -11.51 9.65 16.17
C VAL A 183 -12.07 11.00 16.60
N SER A 184 -12.78 11.01 17.73
CA SER A 184 -13.45 12.21 18.27
C SER A 184 -12.57 13.46 18.23
N GLY A 185 -13.10 14.54 17.63
CA GLY A 185 -12.44 15.84 17.55
C GLY A 185 -11.27 15.91 16.56
N THR A 186 -11.05 14.88 15.74
CA THR A 186 -9.99 14.84 14.73
C THR A 186 -10.48 14.23 13.42
N LEU A 187 -9.63 14.30 12.41
CA LEU A 187 -9.83 13.69 11.09
C LEU A 187 -9.24 12.26 11.01
N GLY A 188 -8.89 11.63 12.15
CA GLY A 188 -8.31 10.29 12.17
C GLY A 188 -9.35 9.17 12.07
N LEU A 189 -8.92 8.01 11.58
CA LEU A 189 -9.72 6.79 11.59
C LEU A 189 -9.54 6.06 12.93
N SER A 190 -10.65 5.72 13.57
CA SER A 190 -10.65 4.94 14.79
C SER A 190 -10.87 3.46 14.51
N ASN A 191 -10.30 2.60 15.33
CA ASN A 191 -10.39 1.16 15.18
C ASN A 191 -11.20 0.49 16.31
N HIS A 192 -12.06 1.21 17.03
CA HIS A 192 -12.96 0.63 18.04
C HIS A 192 -14.29 0.13 17.43
N PHE A 193 -14.68 0.71 16.30
CA PHE A 193 -15.84 0.31 15.50
C PHE A 193 -15.56 0.60 14.02
N PHE A 194 -15.72 -0.41 13.18
CA PHE A 194 -15.59 -0.28 11.72
C PHE A 194 -16.24 -1.49 11.05
N MET A 195 -16.46 -1.40 9.74
CA MET A 195 -16.94 -2.52 8.94
C MET A 195 -16.24 -2.54 7.59
N ALA A 196 -16.00 -3.72 7.02
CA ALA A 196 -15.34 -3.84 5.73
C ALA A 196 -15.64 -5.16 5.03
N GLU A 197 -15.35 -5.19 3.73
CA GLU A 197 -15.34 -6.39 2.91
C GLU A 197 -14.24 -7.37 3.37
N PRO A 198 -14.46 -8.69 3.22
CA PRO A 198 -13.39 -9.66 3.42
C PRO A 198 -12.28 -9.41 2.40
N ARG A 199 -11.02 -9.51 2.86
CA ARG A 199 -9.81 -9.27 2.07
C ARG A 199 -9.67 -7.83 1.53
N SER A 200 -10.27 -6.85 2.23
CA SER A 200 -10.06 -5.43 1.94
C SER A 200 -8.56 -5.10 1.79
N PRO A 201 -8.12 -4.58 0.62
CA PRO A 201 -6.76 -4.09 0.41
C PRO A 201 -6.30 -3.11 1.50
N PHE A 202 -7.18 -2.20 1.91
CA PHE A 202 -6.91 -1.26 2.99
C PHE A 202 -6.55 -1.96 4.30
N LEU A 203 -7.34 -2.95 4.70
CA LEU A 203 -7.07 -3.69 5.93
C LEU A 203 -5.77 -4.48 5.82
N LEU A 204 -5.45 -5.07 4.66
CA LEU A 204 -4.19 -5.77 4.45
C LEU A 204 -3.00 -4.81 4.63
N TRP A 205 -3.10 -3.61 4.05
CA TRP A 205 -2.08 -2.57 4.20
C TRP A 205 -1.94 -2.11 5.65
N ALA A 206 -3.06 -1.89 6.36
CA ALA A 206 -3.03 -1.57 7.79
C ALA A 206 -2.34 -2.67 8.62
N LEU A 207 -2.49 -3.95 8.26
CA LEU A 207 -1.78 -5.05 8.92
C LEU A 207 -0.26 -4.99 8.65
N TYR A 208 0.15 -4.68 7.43
CA TYR A 208 1.57 -4.47 7.10
C TYR A 208 2.16 -3.27 7.85
N GLU A 209 1.40 -2.17 7.95
CA GLU A 209 1.82 -0.99 8.69
C GLU A 209 1.94 -1.30 10.19
N GLY A 210 0.98 -2.03 10.76
CA GLY A 210 1.04 -2.54 12.13
C GLY A 210 2.26 -3.45 12.37
N LYS A 211 2.63 -4.29 11.39
CA LYS A 211 3.88 -5.07 11.43
C LYS A 211 5.12 -4.19 11.41
N ARG A 212 5.19 -3.23 10.50
CA ARG A 212 6.33 -2.31 10.30
C ARG A 212 6.59 -1.46 11.55
N ARG A 213 5.52 -0.99 12.18
CA ARG A 213 5.58 -0.23 13.44
C ARG A 213 5.74 -1.12 14.67
N GLY A 214 5.41 -2.41 14.55
CA GLY A 214 5.60 -3.40 15.59
C GLY A 214 7.06 -3.79 15.81
N GLY A 215 7.33 -4.51 16.91
CA GLY A 215 8.67 -5.00 17.22
C GLY A 215 9.61 -3.96 17.85
N ALA A 216 10.90 -4.00 17.48
CA ALA A 216 11.95 -3.19 18.11
C ALA A 216 11.75 -1.68 17.94
N THR A 217 11.16 -1.25 16.83
CA THR A 217 10.87 0.16 16.50
C THR A 217 9.89 0.81 17.48
N SER A 218 8.84 0.07 17.91
CA SER A 218 7.90 0.58 18.93
C SER A 218 8.52 0.74 20.32
N ARG A 219 9.62 0.02 20.62
CA ARG A 219 10.25 0.02 21.96
C ARG A 219 10.93 1.35 22.30
N PHE A 220 11.24 2.17 21.29
CA PHE A 220 11.79 3.51 21.47
C PHE A 220 10.78 4.51 22.06
N ILE A 221 9.47 4.21 22.03
CA ILE A 221 8.43 5.05 22.63
C ILE A 221 8.21 4.60 24.07
N PRO A 222 8.67 5.35 25.09
CA PRO A 222 8.67 4.87 26.49
C PRO A 222 7.26 4.89 27.12
N ILE A 223 6.34 5.70 26.61
CA ILE A 223 4.99 5.86 27.16
C ILE A 223 4.06 4.80 26.53
N PRO A 224 3.51 3.84 27.32
CA PRO A 224 2.72 2.74 26.78
C PRO A 224 1.51 3.20 25.95
N TYR A 225 0.79 4.23 26.42
CA TYR A 225 -0.36 4.78 25.70
C TYR A 225 0.00 5.27 24.30
N LEU A 226 1.05 6.11 24.18
CA LEU A 226 1.51 6.62 22.89
C LEU A 226 2.04 5.50 21.99
N ARG A 227 2.70 4.50 22.59
CA ARG A 227 3.17 3.32 21.86
C ARG A 227 2.02 2.55 21.23
N VAL A 228 0.93 2.32 21.97
CA VAL A 228 -0.27 1.64 21.48
C VAL A 228 -0.87 2.43 20.32
N PHE A 229 -1.16 3.72 20.53
CA PHE A 229 -1.74 4.60 19.50
C PHE A 229 -0.92 4.61 18.22
N TRP A 230 0.42 4.71 18.34
CA TRP A 230 1.31 4.81 17.21
C TRP A 230 1.49 3.49 16.44
N SER A 231 1.52 2.35 17.14
CA SER A 231 1.91 1.05 16.55
C SER A 231 0.75 0.19 16.08
N THR A 232 -0.41 0.25 16.75
CA THR A 232 -1.57 -0.62 16.45
C THR A 232 -2.90 0.11 16.54
N GLY A 233 -2.94 1.25 17.23
CA GLY A 233 -4.14 2.04 17.46
C GLY A 233 -4.49 3.01 16.32
N PRO A 234 -5.37 4.00 16.59
CA PRO A 234 -5.91 4.89 15.58
C PRO A 234 -4.88 5.66 14.75
N THR A 235 -3.73 6.04 15.33
CA THR A 235 -2.67 6.74 14.59
C THR A 235 -1.97 5.84 13.58
N MET A 236 -1.90 4.53 13.83
CA MET A 236 -1.42 3.56 12.86
C MET A 236 -2.41 3.44 11.69
N VAL A 237 -3.68 3.20 12.00
CA VAL A 237 -4.73 3.01 10.97
C VAL A 237 -4.90 4.26 10.10
N THR A 238 -4.93 5.44 10.72
CA THR A 238 -4.98 6.72 10.01
C THR A 238 -3.79 6.90 9.07
N ALA A 239 -2.60 6.49 9.50
CA ALA A 239 -1.41 6.62 8.67
C ALA A 239 -1.34 5.56 7.57
N ALA A 240 -1.86 4.35 7.80
CA ALA A 240 -2.06 3.37 6.73
C ALA A 240 -2.97 3.97 5.65
N PHE A 241 -4.09 4.59 6.05
CA PHE A 241 -5.04 5.22 5.13
C PHE A 241 -4.45 6.39 4.33
N ARG A 242 -3.72 7.30 4.99
CA ARG A 242 -3.04 8.41 4.30
C ARG A 242 -1.95 7.94 3.34
N ASN A 243 -1.40 6.75 3.59
CA ASN A 243 -0.47 6.09 2.71
C ASN A 243 -1.21 5.12 1.77
N GLU A 244 -2.51 5.25 1.50
CA GLU A 244 -3.16 4.52 0.41
C GLU A 244 -3.36 5.39 -0.84
N ASP A 245 -3.32 6.71 -0.70
CA ASP A 245 -3.48 7.67 -1.81
C ASP A 245 -2.40 7.53 -2.90
N TRP A 246 -1.29 6.82 -2.65
CA TRP A 246 -0.28 6.49 -3.66
C TRP A 246 -0.53 5.17 -4.41
N LEU A 247 -1.56 4.39 -4.05
CA LEU A 247 -1.87 3.05 -4.59
C LEU A 247 -3.13 2.97 -5.46
N VAL A 248 -3.91 4.06 -5.63
CA VAL A 248 -5.17 4.02 -6.44
C VAL A 248 -4.93 3.89 -7.97
N PHE A 249 -3.69 3.90 -8.45
CA PHE A 249 -3.40 3.45 -9.81
C PHE A 249 -2.97 1.98 -9.83
N THR A 250 -3.95 1.07 -9.86
CA THR A 250 -4.05 -0.13 -10.74
C THR A 250 -4.87 -1.24 -10.10
N TYR A 251 -6.16 -1.33 -10.46
CA TYR A 251 -6.82 -2.60 -10.83
C TYR A 251 -8.10 -2.24 -11.60
N PRO A 252 -8.16 -2.42 -12.93
CA PRO A 252 -9.43 -2.40 -13.63
C PRO A 252 -10.16 -3.72 -13.31
N THR A 253 -11.19 -3.66 -12.46
CA THR A 253 -12.16 -4.74 -12.32
C THR A 253 -12.90 -4.90 -13.64
N THR A 254 -12.53 -5.89 -14.44
CA THR A 254 -13.31 -6.27 -15.63
C THR A 254 -14.39 -7.27 -15.24
N ASN A 255 -15.61 -6.97 -15.68
CA ASN A 255 -16.84 -7.70 -15.46
C ASN A 255 -16.72 -9.21 -15.71
N SER A 256 -17.09 -10.01 -14.72
CA SER A 256 -17.34 -11.44 -14.88
C SER A 256 -18.78 -11.67 -15.36
N GLN A 257 -18.95 -11.84 -16.68
CA GLN A 257 -20.05 -12.64 -17.20
C GLN A 257 -19.55 -14.08 -17.34
N THR A 258 -20.12 -14.98 -16.54
CA THR A 258 -19.98 -16.43 -16.75
C THR A 258 -20.80 -16.89 -17.95
N PRO A 259 -20.26 -17.79 -18.78
CA PRO A 259 -21.06 -18.96 -19.18
C PRO A 259 -20.33 -20.30 -19.00
N SER A 260 -21.10 -21.24 -18.46
CA SER A 260 -21.11 -22.71 -18.60
C SER A 260 -19.84 -23.48 -18.99
N TYR A 261 -19.48 -24.40 -18.10
CA TYR A 261 -18.81 -25.70 -18.29
C TYR A 261 -18.69 -26.20 -19.74
N SER A 262 -17.47 -26.39 -20.23
CA SER A 262 -16.88 -27.71 -20.49
C SER A 262 -15.50 -27.61 -21.16
N GLN A 263 -14.66 -28.59 -20.84
CA GLN A 263 -13.42 -29.01 -21.51
C GLN A 263 -12.13 -28.23 -21.18
N THR A 264 -11.15 -29.06 -20.79
CA THR A 264 -9.70 -28.86 -20.73
C THR A 264 -9.15 -27.82 -21.71
N THR A 265 -8.61 -26.73 -21.17
CA THR A 265 -7.74 -25.80 -21.90
C THR A 265 -6.69 -25.21 -20.96
N HIS A 266 -5.48 -25.11 -21.47
CA HIS A 266 -4.26 -24.63 -20.83
C HIS A 266 -4.45 -23.39 -19.92
N CYS A 267 -3.80 -23.40 -18.75
CA CYS A 267 -3.55 -22.18 -17.96
C CYS A 267 -2.88 -21.13 -18.85
N THR A 268 -3.64 -20.15 -19.34
CA THR A 268 -3.09 -18.90 -19.85
C THR A 268 -2.77 -18.04 -18.64
N MET A 269 -1.49 -17.73 -18.44
CA MET A 269 -1.07 -16.77 -17.42
C MET A 269 -1.78 -15.44 -17.68
N GLU A 270 -2.39 -14.87 -16.65
CA GLU A 270 -3.00 -13.55 -16.68
C GLU A 270 -1.89 -12.52 -16.95
N SER A 271 -1.95 -11.80 -18.08
CA SER A 271 -0.95 -10.82 -18.47
C SER A 271 -1.55 -9.42 -18.46
N ILE A 272 -0.89 -8.46 -17.82
CA ILE A 272 -1.27 -7.04 -17.87
C ILE A 272 -1.15 -6.56 -19.34
N PRO A 273 -2.16 -5.87 -19.90
CA PRO A 273 -2.08 -5.39 -21.27
C PRO A 273 -1.01 -4.30 -21.41
N SER A 274 -0.16 -4.42 -22.44
CA SER A 274 0.78 -3.36 -22.82
C SER A 274 0.07 -2.25 -23.58
N LEU A 275 0.34 -1.00 -23.21
CA LEU A 275 -0.15 0.17 -23.93
C LEU A 275 0.76 0.47 -25.13
N PRO A 276 0.20 1.03 -26.24
CA PRO A 276 1.02 1.38 -27.39
C PRO A 276 2.03 2.50 -27.04
N ALA A 277 3.18 2.50 -27.71
CA ALA A 277 4.20 3.55 -27.55
C ALA A 277 3.69 4.96 -27.91
N THR A 278 2.69 5.05 -28.80
CA THR A 278 1.99 6.29 -29.12
C THR A 278 0.64 6.29 -28.41
N LEU A 279 0.51 7.13 -27.40
CA LEU A 279 -0.72 7.27 -26.61
C LEU A 279 -1.74 8.20 -27.26
N ASN A 280 -3.02 8.01 -26.93
CA ASN A 280 -4.12 8.88 -27.34
C ASN A 280 -4.93 9.32 -26.11
N PRO A 281 -5.06 10.63 -25.83
CA PRO A 281 -4.47 11.76 -26.58
C PRO A 281 -2.94 11.77 -26.50
N ALA A 282 -2.30 12.36 -27.52
CA ALA A 282 -0.85 12.44 -27.58
C ALA A 282 -0.28 13.29 -26.42
N LEU A 283 0.78 12.80 -25.80
CA LEU A 283 1.53 13.56 -24.79
C LEU A 283 2.25 14.75 -25.44
N SER A 284 2.51 15.79 -24.65
CA SER A 284 3.22 16.98 -25.11
C SER A 284 4.22 17.50 -24.07
N GLY A 285 5.09 18.41 -24.51
CA GLY A 285 6.05 19.08 -23.63
C GLY A 285 6.93 18.10 -22.84
N ARG A 286 6.99 18.29 -21.52
CA ARG A 286 7.83 17.51 -20.60
C ARG A 286 7.31 16.09 -20.41
N ASP A 287 5.99 15.88 -20.49
CA ASP A 287 5.39 14.56 -20.30
C ASP A 287 5.78 13.62 -21.45
N ALA A 288 5.81 14.13 -22.68
CA ALA A 288 6.25 13.35 -23.84
C ALA A 288 7.75 12.97 -23.79
N ILE A 289 8.58 13.75 -23.09
CA ILE A 289 10.00 13.46 -22.90
C ILE A 289 10.19 12.45 -21.76
N ALA A 290 9.48 12.64 -20.63
CA ALA A 290 9.47 11.69 -19.52
C ALA A 290 8.99 10.31 -19.96
N ASP A 291 8.00 10.27 -20.86
CA ASP A 291 7.46 9.05 -21.45
C ASP A 291 8.52 8.21 -22.18
N ALA A 292 9.57 8.80 -22.76
CA ALA A 292 10.67 8.01 -23.32
C ALA A 292 11.40 7.20 -22.23
N LEU A 293 11.60 7.76 -21.03
CA LEU A 293 12.14 7.01 -19.89
C LEU A 293 11.15 5.95 -19.39
N HIS A 294 9.86 6.28 -19.33
CA HIS A 294 8.82 5.35 -18.89
C HIS A 294 8.71 4.15 -19.84
N ARG A 295 8.71 4.36 -21.16
CA ARG A 295 8.71 3.28 -22.16
C ARG A 295 9.96 2.42 -22.08
N CYS A 296 11.12 3.01 -21.82
CA CYS A 296 12.35 2.26 -21.57
C CYS A 296 12.22 1.33 -20.36
N VAL A 297 11.80 1.83 -19.19
CA VAL A 297 11.76 1.00 -17.97
C VAL A 297 10.59 0.02 -17.95
N LEU A 298 9.41 0.45 -18.44
CA LEU A 298 8.24 -0.43 -18.51
C LEU A 298 8.45 -1.53 -19.53
N GLY A 299 9.12 -1.25 -20.66
CA GLY A 299 9.50 -2.27 -21.63
C GLY A 299 10.44 -3.33 -21.04
N LEU A 300 11.34 -2.94 -20.14
CA LEU A 300 12.16 -3.89 -19.37
C LEU A 300 11.29 -4.76 -18.45
N ASP A 301 10.46 -4.13 -17.62
CA ASP A 301 9.67 -4.81 -16.58
C ASP A 301 8.59 -5.74 -17.14
N THR A 302 8.03 -5.39 -18.30
CA THR A 302 6.97 -6.17 -18.97
C THR A 302 7.51 -7.11 -20.06
N ASN A 303 8.82 -7.15 -20.27
CA ASN A 303 9.45 -7.86 -21.39
C ASN A 303 8.83 -7.49 -22.75
N ASP A 304 8.49 -6.21 -22.93
CA ASP A 304 7.97 -5.66 -24.17
C ASP A 304 9.09 -4.99 -24.96
N MET A 305 9.68 -5.75 -25.88
CA MET A 305 10.76 -5.27 -26.74
C MET A 305 10.31 -4.13 -27.67
N ALA A 306 9.06 -4.13 -28.14
CA ALA A 306 8.58 -3.08 -29.02
C ALA A 306 8.43 -1.75 -28.28
N LEU A 307 7.89 -1.79 -27.05
CA LEU A 307 7.81 -0.63 -26.18
C LEU A 307 9.21 -0.14 -25.78
N PHE A 308 10.11 -1.05 -25.41
CA PHE A 308 11.52 -0.73 -25.12
C PHE A 308 12.20 -0.05 -26.32
N ASP A 309 12.12 -0.64 -27.51
CA ASP A 309 12.76 -0.13 -28.73
C ASP A 309 12.24 1.23 -29.14
N SER A 310 10.95 1.48 -28.91
CA SER A 310 10.34 2.78 -29.21
C SER A 310 11.04 3.92 -28.45
N SER A 311 11.65 3.65 -27.29
CA SER A 311 12.29 4.66 -26.43
C SER A 311 13.67 5.11 -26.91
N PHE A 312 14.33 4.36 -27.80
CA PHE A 312 15.72 4.63 -28.19
C PHE A 312 15.84 5.03 -29.66
N THR A 313 16.85 5.86 -29.97
CA THR A 313 17.33 5.97 -31.34
C THR A 313 18.13 4.72 -31.74
N PRO A 314 18.21 4.35 -33.03
CA PRO A 314 18.98 3.18 -33.46
C PRO A 314 20.47 3.23 -33.06
N THR A 315 21.02 4.43 -32.93
CA THR A 315 22.42 4.72 -32.60
C THR A 315 22.63 5.09 -31.12
N ALA A 316 21.62 4.90 -30.28
CA ALA A 316 21.69 5.32 -28.88
C ALA A 316 22.84 4.67 -28.11
N THR A 317 23.33 5.35 -27.08
CA THR A 317 24.29 4.78 -26.13
C THR A 317 23.64 4.55 -24.77
N PHE A 318 23.93 3.42 -24.14
CA PHE A 318 23.43 3.07 -22.81
C PHE A 318 24.59 2.67 -21.91
N SER A 319 24.77 3.37 -20.79
CA SER A 319 25.87 3.13 -19.85
C SER A 319 25.32 2.77 -18.47
N ILE A 320 25.83 1.70 -17.87
CA ILE A 320 25.59 1.35 -16.47
C ILE A 320 26.93 1.34 -15.75
N ASN A 321 27.11 2.20 -14.73
CA ASN A 321 28.33 2.29 -13.94
C ASN A 321 29.61 2.39 -14.79
N GLY A 322 29.53 3.11 -15.91
CA GLY A 322 30.65 3.32 -16.85
C GLY A 322 30.81 2.23 -17.92
N LYS A 323 30.11 1.09 -17.83
CA LYS A 323 30.10 0.09 -18.91
C LYS A 323 29.13 0.52 -20.00
N VAL A 324 29.65 0.82 -21.19
CA VAL A 324 28.88 1.39 -22.31
C VAL A 324 28.46 0.32 -23.32
N SER A 325 27.21 0.38 -23.76
CA SER A 325 26.68 -0.32 -24.93
C SER A 325 26.30 0.71 -25.99
N SER A 326 26.75 0.51 -27.23
CA SER A 326 26.55 1.47 -28.32
C SER A 326 25.72 0.86 -29.45
N GLY A 327 24.62 1.52 -29.78
CA GLY A 327 23.63 1.05 -30.75
C GLY A 327 22.63 0.06 -30.15
N LEU A 328 21.42 0.05 -30.70
CA LEU A 328 20.31 -0.75 -30.20
C LEU A 328 20.63 -2.26 -30.08
N PRO A 329 21.35 -2.91 -31.03
CA PRO A 329 21.72 -4.32 -30.89
C PRO A 329 22.61 -4.63 -29.67
N ALA A 330 23.53 -3.71 -29.33
CA ALA A 330 24.38 -3.87 -28.15
C ALA A 330 23.58 -3.65 -26.86
N ILE A 331 22.65 -2.69 -26.86
CA ILE A 331 21.74 -2.44 -25.74
C ILE A 331 20.83 -3.66 -25.52
N HIS A 332 20.34 -4.28 -26.58
CA HIS A 332 19.60 -5.54 -26.48
C HIS A 332 20.42 -6.64 -25.84
N THR A 333 21.64 -6.85 -26.31
CA THR A 333 22.49 -7.94 -25.82
C THR A 333 22.89 -7.75 -24.36
N ASN A 334 23.28 -6.53 -23.99
CA ASN A 334 23.92 -6.24 -22.71
C ASN A 334 22.96 -5.73 -21.63
N CYS A 335 21.71 -5.43 -21.97
CA CYS A 335 20.69 -4.94 -21.05
C CYS A 335 19.39 -5.73 -21.20
N PHE A 336 18.60 -5.46 -22.24
CA PHE A 336 17.26 -6.05 -22.39
C PHE A 336 17.28 -7.59 -22.34
N GLY A 337 18.23 -8.22 -23.01
CA GLY A 337 18.37 -9.68 -23.10
C GLY A 337 18.72 -10.35 -21.77
N ILE A 338 19.31 -9.60 -20.84
CA ILE A 338 19.58 -10.04 -19.46
C ILE A 338 18.30 -9.85 -18.64
N ILE A 339 17.75 -8.63 -18.65
CA ILE A 339 16.62 -8.24 -17.80
C ILE A 339 15.33 -8.99 -18.14
N LYS A 340 15.07 -9.29 -19.42
CA LYS A 340 13.86 -10.01 -19.86
C LYS A 340 13.68 -11.40 -19.26
N LYS A 341 14.73 -11.95 -18.64
CA LYS A 341 14.72 -13.27 -17.99
C LYS A 341 14.40 -13.19 -16.50
N LEU A 342 14.23 -11.98 -15.98
CA LEU A 342 14.07 -11.66 -14.57
C LEU A 342 12.66 -11.13 -14.32
N ASP A 343 12.21 -11.23 -13.07
CA ASP A 343 11.06 -10.45 -12.61
C ASP A 343 11.60 -9.12 -12.09
N THR A 344 11.24 -8.01 -12.74
CA THR A 344 11.77 -6.68 -12.38
C THR A 344 10.68 -5.64 -12.20
N THR A 345 10.99 -4.63 -11.40
CA THR A 345 10.20 -3.40 -11.32
C THR A 345 11.13 -2.21 -11.11
N HIS A 346 11.01 -1.22 -11.98
CA HIS A 346 11.79 0.01 -11.96
C HIS A 346 10.90 1.23 -11.70
N PHE A 347 11.09 1.87 -10.56
CA PHE A 347 10.44 3.15 -10.24
C PHE A 347 11.33 4.29 -10.66
N VAL A 348 10.88 5.13 -11.60
CA VAL A 348 11.59 6.34 -12.02
C VAL A 348 10.84 7.56 -11.50
N THR A 349 11.51 8.41 -10.75
CA THR A 349 10.93 9.60 -10.12
C THR A 349 11.93 10.77 -10.12
N ASN A 350 11.53 11.91 -9.56
CA ASN A 350 12.34 13.13 -9.47
C ASN A 350 12.88 13.58 -10.84
N ILE A 351 12.07 13.40 -11.90
CA ILE A 351 12.47 13.69 -13.27
C ILE A 351 12.56 15.21 -13.45
N ARG A 352 13.75 15.70 -13.80
CA ARG A 352 13.99 17.08 -14.17
C ARG A 352 14.41 17.14 -15.61
N ILE A 353 13.58 17.78 -16.44
CA ILE A 353 13.81 17.91 -17.88
C ILE A 353 14.32 19.32 -18.20
N ASN A 354 15.20 19.44 -19.17
CA ASN A 354 15.58 20.69 -19.79
C ASN A 354 15.42 20.55 -21.30
N ILE A 355 14.50 21.33 -21.89
CA ILE A 355 14.25 21.33 -23.33
C ILE A 355 15.16 22.39 -23.93
N ALA A 356 15.93 22.04 -24.96
CA ALA A 356 16.78 23.00 -25.66
C ALA A 356 15.94 24.02 -26.42
N ASP A 357 16.50 25.20 -26.69
CA ASP A 357 15.83 26.26 -27.47
C ASP A 357 15.40 25.81 -28.87
N SER A 358 16.05 24.77 -29.41
CA SER A 358 15.67 24.14 -30.68
C SER A 358 14.29 23.46 -30.64
N GLY A 359 13.78 23.13 -29.46
CA GLY A 359 12.50 22.42 -29.27
C GLY A 359 12.50 20.95 -29.70
N VAL A 360 13.61 20.44 -30.24
CA VAL A 360 13.76 19.07 -30.76
C VAL A 360 14.84 18.26 -30.04
N GLN A 361 15.52 18.87 -29.08
CA GLN A 361 16.48 18.23 -28.19
C GLN A 361 16.11 18.52 -26.73
N ALA A 362 16.40 17.57 -25.85
CA ALA A 362 16.22 17.74 -24.41
C ALA A 362 17.24 16.91 -23.64
N ALA A 363 17.44 17.24 -22.38
CA ALA A 363 18.18 16.42 -21.43
C ALA A 363 17.35 16.24 -20.16
N ALA A 364 17.50 15.11 -19.47
CA ALA A 364 16.83 14.89 -18.20
C ALA A 364 17.73 14.18 -17.18
N THR A 365 17.50 14.49 -15.91
CA THR A 365 17.99 13.69 -14.78
C THR A 365 16.82 13.06 -14.06
N ALA A 366 16.99 11.85 -13.54
CA ALA A 366 15.98 11.19 -12.71
C ALA A 366 16.63 10.36 -11.59
N SER A 367 15.86 10.06 -10.56
CA SER A 367 16.19 9.03 -9.56
C SER A 367 15.44 7.76 -9.90
N ALA A 368 16.05 6.61 -9.69
CA ALA A 368 15.39 5.33 -9.88
C ALA A 368 15.67 4.35 -8.75
N ILE A 369 14.68 3.49 -8.48
CA ILE A 369 14.83 2.29 -7.66
C ILE A 369 14.46 1.11 -8.55
N ALA A 370 15.32 0.11 -8.61
CA ALA A 370 15.16 -1.06 -9.45
C ALA A 370 15.26 -2.34 -8.62
N GLN A 371 14.18 -3.11 -8.59
CA GLN A 371 14.10 -4.40 -7.92
C GLN A 371 14.20 -5.52 -8.97
N HIS A 372 14.99 -6.53 -8.67
CA HIS A 372 15.18 -7.69 -9.55
C HIS A 372 15.10 -8.98 -8.75
N TYR A 373 14.42 -9.97 -9.32
CA TYR A 373 14.43 -11.37 -8.89
C TYR A 373 14.68 -12.27 -10.10
N PRO A 374 15.18 -13.50 -9.91
CA PRO A 374 15.14 -14.50 -10.97
C PRO A 374 13.72 -14.68 -11.51
N GLY A 375 13.58 -14.92 -12.82
CA GLY A 375 12.26 -15.00 -13.46
C GLY A 375 11.33 -16.05 -12.85
N GLY A 376 10.10 -15.65 -12.55
CA GLY A 376 9.08 -16.45 -11.89
C GLY A 376 9.33 -16.73 -10.40
N LYS A 377 10.35 -16.11 -9.79
CA LYS A 377 10.77 -16.36 -8.41
C LYS A 377 10.44 -15.21 -7.46
N GLY A 378 9.96 -14.07 -7.95
CA GLY A 378 9.74 -12.87 -7.14
C GLY A 378 8.79 -13.03 -5.94
N ASN A 379 7.88 -14.02 -5.98
CA ASN A 379 6.93 -14.31 -4.90
C ASN A 379 7.40 -15.43 -3.94
N GLU A 380 8.59 -16.00 -4.14
CA GLU A 380 9.12 -17.02 -3.23
C GLU A 380 9.76 -16.34 -2.00
N ALA A 381 9.42 -16.82 -0.80
CA ALA A 381 9.76 -16.17 0.47
C ALA A 381 11.26 -15.91 0.74
N ASN A 382 12.16 -16.58 0.01
CA ASN A 382 13.62 -16.44 0.14
C ASN A 382 14.32 -16.38 -1.22
N ALA A 383 13.63 -15.95 -2.28
CA ALA A 383 14.29 -15.80 -3.57
C ALA A 383 15.47 -14.80 -3.45
N PRO A 384 16.63 -15.11 -4.06
CA PRO A 384 17.71 -14.13 -4.14
C PRO A 384 17.18 -12.92 -4.92
N HIS A 385 17.60 -11.73 -4.51
CA HIS A 385 17.12 -10.48 -5.10
C HIS A 385 18.24 -9.47 -5.20
N LEU A 386 18.06 -8.50 -6.09
CA LEU A 386 18.92 -7.33 -6.19
C LEU A 386 18.05 -6.07 -6.22
N LEU A 387 18.19 -5.25 -5.18
CA LEU A 387 17.64 -3.91 -5.11
C LEU A 387 18.76 -2.91 -5.41
N ALA A 388 18.54 -2.02 -6.36
CA ALA A 388 19.52 -1.01 -6.77
C ALA A 388 18.88 0.38 -6.74
N GLY A 389 19.54 1.33 -6.08
CA GLY A 389 19.24 2.75 -6.23
C GLY A 389 20.11 3.34 -7.32
N ALA A 390 19.51 4.05 -8.27
CA ALA A 390 20.22 4.63 -9.40
C ALA A 390 19.91 6.12 -9.63
N GLN A 391 20.88 6.82 -10.20
CA GLN A 391 20.72 8.14 -10.78
C GLN A 391 20.83 8.04 -12.29
N TYR A 392 19.84 8.58 -12.98
CA TYR A 392 19.78 8.58 -14.44
C TYR A 392 20.10 9.96 -14.98
N TYR A 393 20.83 9.95 -16.09
CA TYR A 393 20.97 11.07 -17.00
C TYR A 393 20.63 10.58 -18.41
N ALA A 394 19.82 11.34 -19.14
CA ALA A 394 19.54 11.02 -20.53
C ALA A 394 19.50 12.26 -21.43
N ASP A 395 20.02 12.11 -22.64
CA ASP A 395 19.83 13.05 -23.76
C ASP A 395 18.74 12.49 -24.68
N PHE A 396 17.87 13.37 -25.17
CA PHE A 396 16.72 13.04 -26.00
C PHE A 396 16.70 13.85 -27.28
N VAL A 397 16.17 13.24 -28.32
CA VAL A 397 15.84 13.88 -29.60
C VAL A 397 14.40 13.57 -29.97
N LYS A 398 13.71 14.55 -30.55
CA LYS A 398 12.37 14.35 -31.11
C LYS A 398 12.49 13.71 -32.49
N ASP A 399 11.92 12.53 -32.64
CA ASP A 399 11.90 11.78 -33.89
C ASP A 399 10.78 12.32 -34.79
N GLU A 400 11.14 12.89 -35.95
CA GLU A 400 10.17 13.53 -36.84
C GLU A 400 9.19 12.54 -37.48
N GLY A 401 9.62 11.29 -37.72
CA GLY A 401 8.80 10.27 -38.38
C GLY A 401 7.69 9.74 -37.47
N SER A 402 8.01 9.42 -36.21
CA SER A 402 7.05 8.91 -35.22
C SER A 402 6.42 9.99 -34.36
N GLY A 403 7.00 11.19 -34.30
CA GLY A 403 6.60 12.26 -33.39
C GLY A 403 7.00 12.04 -31.93
N LEU A 404 7.56 10.88 -31.59
CA LEU A 404 7.97 10.51 -30.23
C LEU A 404 9.32 11.12 -29.86
N TRP A 405 9.53 11.37 -28.56
CA TRP A 405 10.87 11.60 -28.04
C TRP A 405 11.60 10.27 -27.85
N LYS A 406 12.87 10.25 -28.22
CA LYS A 406 13.73 9.06 -28.14
C LYS A 406 15.05 9.42 -27.46
N ILE A 407 15.59 8.45 -26.73
CA ILE A 407 16.83 8.53 -25.99
C ILE A 407 17.99 8.33 -26.96
N GLU A 408 18.92 9.27 -26.96
CA GLU A 408 20.19 9.21 -27.71
C GLU A 408 21.35 8.78 -26.80
N THR A 409 21.33 9.22 -25.55
CA THR A 409 22.30 8.80 -24.53
C THR A 409 21.55 8.50 -23.24
N PHE A 410 21.84 7.36 -22.62
CA PHE A 410 21.36 6.99 -21.30
C PHE A 410 22.56 6.64 -20.42
N LYS A 411 22.65 7.23 -19.22
CA LYS A 411 23.63 6.89 -18.20
C LYS A 411 22.91 6.56 -16.90
N ALA A 412 23.10 5.34 -16.42
CA ALA A 412 22.70 4.88 -15.11
C ALA A 412 23.94 4.78 -14.20
N LEU A 413 23.89 5.46 -13.06
CA LEU A 413 24.86 5.29 -11.98
C LEU A 413 24.15 4.68 -10.78
N THR A 414 24.66 3.58 -10.26
CA THR A 414 24.10 2.84 -9.12
C THR A 414 24.98 3.07 -7.89
N PRO A 415 24.79 4.15 -7.12
CA PRO A 415 25.63 4.45 -5.96
C PRO A 415 25.52 3.42 -4.82
N TRP A 416 24.42 2.66 -4.76
CA TRP A 416 24.21 1.64 -3.75
C TRP A 416 23.31 0.51 -4.28
N SER A 417 23.47 -0.66 -3.68
CA SER A 417 22.66 -1.84 -3.94
C SER A 417 22.52 -2.68 -2.67
N GLU A 418 21.45 -3.44 -2.57
CA GLU A 418 21.19 -4.44 -1.54
C GLU A 418 20.87 -5.79 -2.20
N GLY A 419 21.31 -6.89 -1.60
CA GLY A 419 21.12 -8.23 -2.13
C GLY A 419 22.29 -8.75 -2.96
N ASP A 420 21.99 -9.62 -3.93
CA ASP A 420 22.97 -10.39 -4.67
C ASP A 420 23.05 -9.98 -6.15
N TRP A 421 24.21 -9.44 -6.56
CA TRP A 421 24.50 -9.14 -7.96
C TRP A 421 24.47 -10.41 -8.84
N GLY A 422 24.59 -11.59 -8.23
CA GLY A 422 24.35 -12.91 -8.82
C GLY A 422 23.05 -13.02 -9.60
N VAL A 423 22.01 -12.28 -9.20
CA VAL A 423 20.69 -12.27 -9.85
C VAL A 423 20.75 -11.75 -11.28
N ILE A 424 21.64 -10.79 -11.56
CA ILE A 424 21.77 -10.17 -12.89
C ILE A 424 23.04 -10.59 -13.64
N THR A 425 23.89 -11.43 -13.03
CA THR A 425 25.03 -12.02 -13.72
C THR A 425 24.60 -13.28 -14.44
N VAL A 426 24.79 -13.29 -15.76
CA VAL A 426 24.69 -14.50 -16.56
C VAL A 426 25.88 -15.39 -16.20
N ASN A 427 25.66 -16.49 -15.47
CA ASN A 427 26.59 -17.61 -15.56
C ASN A 427 26.47 -18.13 -17.00
N GLU A 428 27.55 -18.01 -17.76
CA GLU A 428 27.72 -18.80 -18.98
C GLU A 428 27.82 -20.26 -18.54
N GLU A 429 26.70 -21.00 -18.65
CA GLU A 429 26.73 -22.46 -18.83
C GLU A 429 26.55 -22.80 -20.30
#